data_AF-A0A9X4NQS0-F1
#
_entry.id   AF-A0A9X4NQS0-F1
#
_cell.length_a   1.000
_cell.length_b   1.000
_cell.length_c   1.000
_cell.angle_alpha   90.00
_cell.angle_beta   90.00
_cell.angle_gamma   90.00
#
_symmetry.space_group_name_H-M   'P 1'
#
loop_
_entity.id
_entity.type
_entity.pdbx_description
1 polymer ?
#
loop_
_entity_poly.entity_id
_entity_poly.type
_entity_poly.pdbx_seq_one_letter_code
_entity_poly.pdbx_strand_id
1 'polypeptide(L)'
;MHSSLTAILAQLKTVVTQLRSAVPNDEPFGNAHNNWSFPGLNRAELIDETESLIKVIEENAIEDIEKDRAAELNDYVRRLKHLHTQTIPNLWGNAGQAVTAFMLTLQGLRRALTKALPLDNHAAATTTLRRLTAQVRSMEARLLDLEPRTTSLTSMVSRIEAAHEAADQLPTDLASLAESRSKLETLLHDSTIDFGRIESLRTQADELDRKLRQSADDAKAVIDRCETAYSAATSVGLAAAFSERSLTLSKSMWFWVAGLIAALAAGSHFGSTQLQSLVSLFTQPNVGTAVIALNLLLSILSVAAPVWFGWLATKQIGQRFRLAEDYAFKASISRAYEGFRREAAKVDKNMEAQLLASALNRLDEQPLRLVESDSHGSPWHEIAASDSVKQALRAVPGFAGQIKELAESAIDAVKSRRTTAQKVAPDQDAA
;
A
#
# COMPACT_ATOMS: atom_id res chain seq x y z
N MET A 1 -11.69 87.21 94.99
CA MET A 1 -12.36 87.80 93.81
C MET A 1 -12.29 89.32 93.87
N HIS A 2 -11.76 89.97 92.82
CA HIS A 2 -11.54 91.43 92.77
C HIS A 2 -12.84 92.22 92.98
N SER A 3 -12.79 93.34 93.71
CA SER A 3 -13.97 94.13 94.13
C SER A 3 -14.87 94.56 92.96
N SER A 4 -14.28 94.97 91.84
CA SER A 4 -15.02 95.35 90.62
C SER A 4 -15.80 94.18 90.00
N LEU A 5 -15.27 92.96 90.03
CA LEU A 5 -15.98 91.77 89.51
C LEU A 5 -17.16 91.41 90.40
N THR A 6 -17.01 91.52 91.72
CA THR A 6 -18.10 91.31 92.69
C THR A 6 -19.23 92.32 92.48
N ALA A 7 -18.87 93.59 92.24
CA ALA A 7 -19.85 94.64 91.96
C ALA A 7 -20.57 94.42 90.62
N ILE A 8 -19.86 94.04 89.55
CA ILE A 8 -20.45 93.69 88.24
C ILE A 8 -21.41 92.51 88.38
N LEU A 9 -21.00 91.46 89.09
CA LEU A 9 -21.81 90.26 89.29
C LEU A 9 -23.13 90.57 90.04
N ALA A 10 -23.09 91.45 91.05
CA ALA A 10 -24.29 91.94 91.72
C ALA A 10 -25.24 92.70 90.77
N GLN A 11 -24.69 93.55 89.89
CA GLN A 11 -25.47 94.26 88.87
C GLN A 11 -26.07 93.31 87.83
N LEU A 12 -25.32 92.31 87.35
CA LEU A 12 -25.81 91.31 86.39
C LEU A 12 -26.93 90.45 86.99
N LYS A 13 -26.84 90.05 88.26
CA LYS A 13 -27.93 89.33 88.95
C LYS A 13 -29.21 90.18 89.06
N THR A 14 -29.04 91.49 89.23
CA THR A 14 -30.16 92.45 89.20
C THR A 14 -30.74 92.57 87.79
N VAL A 15 -29.90 92.62 86.75
CA VAL A 15 -30.33 92.59 85.34
C VAL A 15 -31.21 91.36 85.06
N VAL A 16 -30.78 90.15 85.44
CA VAL A 16 -31.58 88.92 85.27
C VAL A 16 -32.94 89.03 85.96
N THR A 17 -32.95 89.50 87.21
CA THR A 17 -34.18 89.65 87.99
C THR A 17 -35.14 90.64 87.32
N GLN A 18 -34.62 91.76 86.81
CA GLN A 18 -35.44 92.77 86.15
C GLN A 18 -35.93 92.33 84.76
N LEU A 19 -35.14 91.58 83.99
CA LEU A 19 -35.59 90.97 82.72
C LEU A 19 -36.79 90.06 82.93
N ARG A 20 -36.78 89.25 84.00
CA ARG A 20 -37.91 88.37 84.35
C ARG A 20 -39.19 89.15 84.66
N SER A 21 -39.06 90.36 85.25
CA SER A 21 -40.21 91.21 85.60
C SER A 21 -40.69 92.13 84.47
N ALA A 22 -39.79 92.62 83.62
CA ALA A 22 -40.09 93.64 82.62
C ALA A 22 -40.68 93.06 81.32
N VAL A 23 -40.46 91.77 81.06
CA VAL A 23 -40.92 91.09 79.85
C VAL A 23 -41.91 89.97 80.24
N PRO A 24 -43.16 90.02 79.76
CA PRO A 24 -44.27 89.22 80.30
C PRO A 24 -44.26 87.75 79.85
N ASN A 25 -43.68 87.42 78.68
CA ASN A 25 -43.64 86.06 78.14
C ASN A 25 -42.29 85.77 77.42
N ASP A 26 -42.07 84.51 77.03
CA ASP A 26 -40.87 84.07 76.29
C ASP A 26 -41.09 84.04 74.76
N GLU A 27 -42.02 84.85 74.25
CA GLU A 27 -42.20 85.00 72.81
C GLU A 27 -41.15 85.97 72.25
N PRO A 28 -40.57 85.72 71.06
CA PRO A 28 -39.63 86.66 70.45
C PRO A 28 -40.23 88.07 70.28
N PHE A 29 -39.49 89.14 70.59
CA PHE A 29 -40.03 90.50 70.60
C PHE A 29 -40.65 90.91 69.26
N GLY A 30 -40.01 90.55 68.14
CA GLY A 30 -40.52 90.78 66.79
C GLY A 30 -41.84 90.09 66.49
N ASN A 31 -42.02 88.86 67.02
CA ASN A 31 -43.23 88.06 66.83
C ASN A 31 -44.37 88.58 67.72
N ALA A 32 -44.09 88.84 69.00
CA ALA A 32 -45.07 89.32 69.97
C ALA A 32 -45.69 90.68 69.59
N HIS A 33 -44.93 91.54 68.90
CA HIS A 33 -45.38 92.87 68.46
C HIS A 33 -45.70 92.94 66.97
N ASN A 34 -45.53 91.84 66.21
CA ASN A 34 -45.61 91.82 64.75
C ASN A 34 -44.85 93.00 64.09
N ASN A 35 -43.61 93.25 64.55
CA ASN A 35 -42.81 94.40 64.15
C ASN A 35 -41.42 93.95 63.68
N TRP A 36 -41.13 94.09 62.39
CA TRP A 36 -39.86 93.67 61.78
C TRP A 36 -38.62 94.38 62.35
N SER A 37 -38.79 95.59 62.92
CA SER A 37 -37.69 96.35 63.52
C SER A 37 -37.33 95.86 64.93
N PHE A 38 -38.16 95.00 65.53
CA PHE A 38 -37.88 94.40 66.82
C PHE A 38 -37.11 93.09 66.62
N PRO A 39 -36.13 92.79 67.47
CA PRO A 39 -35.30 91.62 67.29
C PRO A 39 -36.09 90.32 67.50
N GLY A 40 -35.69 89.28 66.79
CA GLY A 40 -36.21 87.92 66.96
C GLY A 40 -35.69 87.20 68.21
N LEU A 41 -35.27 87.94 69.24
CA LEU A 41 -34.81 87.38 70.51
C LEU A 41 -35.98 87.31 71.49
N ASN A 42 -35.97 86.35 72.39
CA ASN A 42 -36.94 86.25 73.48
C ASN A 42 -36.31 86.55 74.86
N ARG A 43 -37.15 86.61 75.89
CA ARG A 43 -36.71 86.89 77.27
C ARG A 43 -35.71 85.86 77.79
N ALA A 44 -35.92 84.57 77.53
CA ALA A 44 -35.03 83.50 77.95
C ALA A 44 -33.62 83.66 77.36
N GLU A 45 -33.51 84.00 76.08
CA GLU A 45 -32.22 84.22 75.40
C GLU A 45 -31.46 85.45 75.95
N LEU A 46 -32.17 86.52 76.32
CA LEU A 46 -31.53 87.68 76.99
C LEU A 46 -31.05 87.34 78.40
N ILE A 47 -31.79 86.48 79.11
CA ILE A 47 -31.39 85.96 80.42
C ILE A 47 -30.17 85.06 80.27
N ASP A 48 -30.19 84.11 79.34
CA ASP A 48 -29.09 83.17 79.07
C ASP A 48 -27.78 83.90 78.71
N GLU A 49 -27.86 84.96 77.90
CA GLU A 49 -26.68 85.78 77.59
C GLU A 49 -26.11 86.48 78.83
N THR A 50 -26.99 86.95 79.73
CA THR A 50 -26.57 87.56 80.99
C THR A 50 -25.99 86.53 81.96
N GLU A 51 -26.64 85.37 82.08
CA GLU A 51 -26.21 84.25 82.93
C GLU A 51 -24.88 83.65 82.44
N SER A 52 -24.66 83.61 81.12
CA SER A 52 -23.37 83.23 80.52
C SER A 52 -22.23 84.14 81.00
N LEU A 53 -22.46 85.45 81.11
CA LEU A 53 -21.45 86.38 81.63
C LEU A 53 -21.22 86.24 83.13
N ILE A 54 -22.30 85.98 83.90
CA ILE A 54 -22.18 85.66 85.33
C ILE A 54 -21.29 84.43 85.51
N LYS A 55 -21.57 83.37 84.74
CA LYS A 55 -20.81 82.11 84.79
C LYS A 55 -19.33 82.33 84.44
N VAL A 56 -19.04 83.11 83.40
CA VAL A 56 -17.64 83.45 83.04
C VAL A 56 -16.92 84.15 84.19
N ILE A 57 -17.58 85.09 84.89
CA ILE A 57 -17.00 85.76 86.06
C ILE A 57 -16.82 84.78 87.23
N GLU A 58 -17.81 83.95 87.53
CA GLU A 58 -17.77 83.00 88.65
C GLU A 58 -16.69 81.93 88.45
N GLU A 59 -16.50 81.44 87.23
CA GLU A 59 -15.54 80.38 86.91
C GLU A 59 -14.10 80.88 86.78
N ASN A 60 -13.89 82.16 86.45
CA ASN A 60 -12.57 82.71 86.12
C ASN A 60 -12.17 83.89 87.02
N ALA A 61 -12.85 84.06 88.16
CA ALA A 61 -12.62 85.15 89.10
C ALA A 61 -11.21 85.14 89.71
N ILE A 62 -10.42 86.18 89.44
CA ILE A 62 -9.10 86.40 90.05
C ILE A 62 -9.15 87.51 91.12
N GLU A 63 -8.17 87.53 92.02
CA GLU A 63 -8.03 88.54 93.08
C GLU A 63 -7.33 89.81 92.62
N ASP A 64 -6.29 89.66 91.78
CA ASP A 64 -5.50 90.76 91.26
C ASP A 64 -5.76 90.98 89.77
N ILE A 65 -6.31 92.14 89.41
CA ILE A 65 -6.53 92.58 88.03
C ILE A 65 -5.63 93.78 87.76
N GLU A 66 -4.98 93.81 86.60
CA GLU A 66 -4.16 94.94 86.13
C GLU A 66 -4.95 96.26 86.23
N LYS A 67 -4.34 97.32 86.79
CA LYS A 67 -5.03 98.57 87.18
C LYS A 67 -5.86 99.19 86.04
N ASP A 68 -5.34 99.19 84.82
CA ASP A 68 -6.02 99.77 83.65
C ASP A 68 -7.27 98.96 83.26
N ARG A 69 -7.20 97.62 83.36
CA ARG A 69 -8.34 96.72 83.11
C ARG A 69 -9.36 96.76 84.25
N ALA A 70 -8.89 96.93 85.48
CA ALA A 70 -9.75 97.11 86.65
C ALA A 70 -10.57 98.40 86.55
N ALA A 71 -9.98 99.50 86.04
CA ALA A 71 -10.70 100.75 85.80
C ALA A 71 -11.80 100.60 84.72
N GLU A 72 -11.49 99.93 83.61
CA GLU A 72 -12.47 99.63 82.55
C GLU A 72 -13.64 98.77 83.07
N LEU A 73 -13.35 97.71 83.82
CA LEU A 73 -14.37 96.86 84.43
C LEU A 73 -15.20 97.59 85.48
N ASN A 74 -14.59 98.44 86.31
CA ASN A 74 -15.32 99.22 87.31
C ASN A 74 -16.32 100.19 86.65
N ASP A 75 -16.00 100.71 85.46
CA ASP A 75 -16.91 101.54 84.67
C ASP A 75 -18.19 100.79 84.26
N TYR A 76 -18.08 99.49 84.02
CA TYR A 76 -19.24 98.65 83.67
C TYR A 76 -20.25 98.51 84.81
N VAL A 77 -19.87 98.76 86.07
CA VAL A 77 -20.83 98.78 87.19
C VAL A 77 -21.88 99.87 87.00
N ARG A 78 -21.47 101.10 86.65
CA ARG A 78 -22.43 102.20 86.39
C ARG A 78 -23.20 102.00 85.08
N ARG A 79 -22.59 101.39 84.06
CA ARG A 79 -23.24 101.07 82.78
C ARG A 79 -24.34 100.02 82.96
N LEU A 80 -24.07 98.96 83.71
CA LEU A 80 -25.07 97.92 84.03
C LEU A 80 -26.18 98.49 84.92
N LYS A 81 -25.84 99.38 85.86
CA LYS A 81 -26.85 100.11 86.65
C LYS A 81 -27.78 100.93 85.75
N HIS A 82 -27.23 101.67 84.79
CA HIS A 82 -28.03 102.40 83.82
C HIS A 82 -28.87 101.46 82.94
N LEU A 83 -28.26 100.35 82.48
CA LEU A 83 -28.94 99.34 81.67
C LEU A 83 -30.19 98.81 82.37
N HIS A 84 -30.07 98.41 83.63
CA HIS A 84 -31.18 97.81 84.35
C HIS A 84 -32.22 98.87 84.79
N THR A 85 -31.80 100.08 85.12
CA THR A 85 -32.75 101.15 85.54
C THR A 85 -33.47 101.86 84.39
N GLN A 86 -32.87 101.99 83.21
CA GLN A 86 -33.39 102.81 82.11
C GLN A 86 -33.67 102.01 80.84
N THR A 87 -32.84 101.02 80.51
CA THR A 87 -32.98 100.25 79.26
C THR A 87 -33.96 99.09 79.42
N ILE A 88 -33.85 98.31 80.49
CA ILE A 88 -34.71 97.13 80.72
C ILE A 88 -36.22 97.47 80.78
N PRO A 89 -36.67 98.53 81.48
CA PRO A 89 -38.09 98.88 81.52
C PRO A 89 -38.70 99.20 80.14
N ASN A 90 -37.86 99.60 79.18
CA ASN A 90 -38.28 99.94 77.82
C ASN A 90 -38.22 98.74 76.86
N LEU A 91 -37.79 97.55 77.30
CA LEU A 91 -37.60 96.39 76.43
C LEU A 91 -38.88 95.89 75.77
N TRP A 92 -40.02 95.89 76.48
CA TRP A 92 -41.27 95.42 75.90
C TRP A 92 -41.85 96.43 74.90
N GLY A 93 -42.01 97.69 75.31
CA GLY A 93 -42.64 98.72 74.49
C GLY A 93 -41.78 99.25 73.32
N ASN A 94 -40.45 99.23 73.44
CA ASN A 94 -39.51 99.81 72.48
C ASN A 94 -38.33 98.85 72.15
N ALA A 95 -38.64 97.57 71.89
CA ALA A 95 -37.65 96.50 71.82
C ALA A 95 -36.54 96.74 70.79
N GLY A 96 -36.84 97.33 69.63
CA GLY A 96 -35.86 97.57 68.56
C GLY A 96 -34.60 98.32 69.03
N GLN A 97 -34.77 99.37 69.83
CA GLN A 97 -33.66 100.14 70.40
C GLN A 97 -33.17 99.56 71.73
N ALA A 98 -34.09 99.15 72.60
CA ALA A 98 -33.76 98.70 73.94
C ALA A 98 -32.98 97.38 73.95
N VAL A 99 -33.39 96.39 73.15
CA VAL A 99 -32.69 95.10 73.06
C VAL A 99 -31.33 95.26 72.39
N THR A 100 -31.22 96.11 71.36
CA THR A 100 -29.94 96.41 70.70
C THR A 100 -28.97 97.06 71.68
N ALA A 101 -29.40 98.07 72.43
CA ALA A 101 -28.57 98.70 73.46
C ALA A 101 -28.16 97.70 74.57
N PHE A 102 -29.06 96.80 74.95
CA PHE A 102 -28.79 95.72 75.89
C PHE A 102 -27.71 94.77 75.39
N MET A 103 -27.88 94.21 74.19
CA MET A 103 -26.94 93.25 73.60
C MET A 103 -25.56 93.87 73.38
N LEU A 104 -25.49 95.11 72.88
CA LEU A 104 -24.22 95.81 72.68
C LEU A 104 -23.50 96.10 74.00
N THR A 105 -24.25 96.43 75.06
CA THR A 105 -23.68 96.66 76.39
C THR A 105 -23.09 95.37 76.97
N LEU A 106 -23.81 94.25 76.87
CA LEU A 106 -23.32 92.94 77.34
C LEU A 106 -22.16 92.41 76.48
N GLN A 107 -22.21 92.59 75.16
CA GLN A 107 -21.10 92.21 74.29
C GLN A 107 -19.83 93.03 74.58
N GLY A 108 -19.98 94.32 74.88
CA GLY A 108 -18.88 95.17 75.35
C GLY A 108 -18.27 94.63 76.65
N LEU A 109 -19.12 94.28 77.62
CA LEU A 109 -18.68 93.67 78.88
C LEU A 109 -17.96 92.34 78.65
N ARG A 110 -18.49 91.47 77.77
CA ARG A 110 -17.86 90.20 77.40
C ARG A 110 -16.43 90.41 76.91
N ARG A 111 -16.22 91.38 76.02
CA ARG A 111 -14.88 91.71 75.49
C ARG A 111 -13.95 92.23 76.58
N ALA A 112 -14.45 93.07 77.50
CA ALA A 112 -13.66 93.55 78.64
C ALA A 112 -13.26 92.39 79.57
N LEU A 113 -14.18 91.46 79.85
CA LEU A 113 -13.92 90.27 80.66
C LEU A 113 -12.92 89.31 80.01
N THR A 114 -13.03 89.04 78.69
CA THR A 114 -12.07 88.20 77.95
C THR A 114 -10.65 88.78 77.96
N LYS A 115 -10.52 90.10 77.99
CA LYS A 115 -9.21 90.75 78.16
C LYS A 115 -8.71 90.70 79.60
N ALA A 116 -9.60 90.85 80.58
CA ALA A 116 -9.21 90.95 81.98
C ALA A 116 -8.98 89.59 82.67
N LEU A 117 -9.58 88.52 82.17
CA LEU A 117 -9.53 87.18 82.75
C LEU A 117 -8.74 86.21 81.85
N PRO A 118 -7.91 85.32 82.40
CA PRO A 118 -7.24 84.28 81.63
C PRO A 118 -8.23 83.14 81.30
N LEU A 119 -8.69 83.03 80.06
CA LEU A 119 -9.45 81.85 79.60
C LEU A 119 -8.47 80.77 79.11
N ASP A 120 -8.23 79.75 79.92
CA ASP A 120 -7.32 78.62 79.61
C ASP A 120 -7.82 77.79 78.42
N ASN A 121 -7.15 77.92 77.27
CA ASN A 121 -7.55 77.28 76.02
C ASN A 121 -6.46 76.38 75.39
N HIS A 122 -5.49 75.86 76.15
CA HIS A 122 -4.34 75.11 75.59
C HIS A 122 -4.18 73.66 76.10
N ALA A 123 -4.90 73.23 77.14
CA ALA A 123 -4.74 71.87 77.69
C ALA A 123 -5.65 70.79 77.05
N ALA A 124 -6.81 71.15 76.50
CA ALA A 124 -7.79 70.17 75.97
C ALA A 124 -7.51 69.70 74.53
N ALA A 125 -6.80 70.50 73.71
CA ALA A 125 -6.54 70.19 72.30
C ALA A 125 -5.44 69.12 72.09
N THR A 126 -4.51 69.00 73.03
CA THR A 126 -3.38 68.05 72.92
C THR A 126 -3.78 66.62 73.30
N THR A 127 -4.71 66.46 74.25
CA THR A 127 -5.22 65.15 74.68
C THR A 127 -6.11 64.50 73.63
N THR A 128 -6.93 65.28 72.92
CA THR A 128 -7.81 64.81 71.85
C THR A 128 -7.03 64.38 70.61
N LEU A 129 -5.97 65.11 70.23
CA LEU A 129 -5.05 64.73 69.15
C LEU A 129 -4.38 63.38 69.42
N ARG A 130 -3.83 63.17 70.62
CA ARG A 130 -3.19 61.89 70.97
C ARG A 130 -4.16 60.70 70.89
N ARG A 131 -5.41 60.88 71.31
CA ARG A 131 -6.45 59.83 71.25
C ARG A 131 -6.82 59.50 69.80
N LEU A 132 -6.99 60.51 68.95
CA LEU A 132 -7.29 60.32 67.53
C LEU A 132 -6.13 59.63 66.80
N THR A 133 -4.88 60.01 67.07
CA THR A 133 -3.71 59.34 66.50
C THR A 133 -3.62 57.86 66.93
N ALA A 134 -3.94 57.55 68.19
CA ALA A 134 -3.99 56.17 68.67
C ALA A 134 -5.11 55.34 67.99
N GLN A 135 -6.27 55.96 67.72
CA GLN A 135 -7.37 55.31 67.00
C GLN A 135 -7.06 55.09 65.51
N VAL A 136 -6.40 56.04 64.84
CA VAL A 136 -5.98 55.87 63.45
C VAL A 136 -4.97 54.73 63.33
N ARG A 137 -3.98 54.65 64.24
CA ARG A 137 -3.00 53.55 64.24
C ARG A 137 -3.64 52.19 64.52
N SER A 138 -4.67 52.11 65.37
CA SER A 138 -5.36 50.84 65.62
C SER A 138 -6.25 50.42 64.44
N MET A 139 -6.86 51.38 63.73
CA MET A 139 -7.58 51.11 62.48
C MET A 139 -6.62 50.67 61.36
N GLU A 140 -5.45 51.28 61.26
CA GLU A 140 -4.39 50.90 60.32
C GLU A 140 -3.86 49.48 60.61
N ALA A 141 -3.61 49.13 61.88
CA ALA A 141 -3.23 47.77 62.27
C ALA A 141 -4.32 46.74 61.97
N ARG A 142 -5.60 47.09 62.15
CA ARG A 142 -6.74 46.20 61.79
C ARG A 142 -6.88 46.04 60.28
N LEU A 143 -6.60 47.07 59.49
CA LEU A 143 -6.58 46.98 58.02
C LEU A 143 -5.45 46.07 57.53
N LEU A 144 -4.24 46.23 58.10
CA LEU A 144 -3.09 45.38 57.79
C LEU A 144 -3.31 43.90 58.20
N ASP A 145 -4.08 43.63 59.26
CA ASP A 145 -4.46 42.26 59.66
C ASP A 145 -5.59 41.67 58.79
N LEU A 146 -6.46 42.51 58.23
CA LEU A 146 -7.54 42.07 57.34
C LEU A 146 -7.03 41.66 55.96
N GLU A 147 -5.99 42.31 55.45
CA GLU A 147 -5.40 42.05 54.14
C GLU A 147 -5.00 40.56 53.92
N PRO A 148 -4.21 39.91 54.80
CA PRO A 148 -3.89 38.48 54.65
C PRO A 148 -5.12 37.57 54.80
N ARG A 149 -6.13 37.97 55.58
CA ARG A 149 -7.37 37.19 55.74
C ARG A 149 -8.23 37.23 54.48
N THR A 150 -8.30 38.37 53.80
CA THR A 150 -8.96 38.48 52.49
C THR A 150 -8.26 37.61 51.44
N THR A 151 -6.93 37.61 51.36
CA THR A 151 -6.20 36.74 50.43
C THR A 151 -6.45 35.25 50.70
N SER A 152 -6.48 34.85 51.98
CA SER A 152 -6.83 33.49 52.39
C SER A 152 -8.24 33.10 51.98
N LEU A 153 -9.23 33.98 52.19
CA LEU A 153 -10.62 33.77 51.81
C LEU A 153 -10.78 33.64 50.29
N THR A 154 -10.11 34.50 49.51
CA THR A 154 -10.10 34.38 48.04
C THR A 154 -9.55 33.02 47.60
N SER A 155 -8.47 32.52 48.24
CA SER A 155 -7.94 31.19 47.91
C SER A 155 -8.91 30.06 48.28
N MET A 156 -9.63 30.18 49.40
CA MET A 156 -10.63 29.19 49.83
C MET A 156 -11.81 29.17 48.87
N VAL A 157 -12.32 30.34 48.48
CA VAL A 157 -13.42 30.45 47.51
C VAL A 157 -13.00 29.85 46.17
N SER A 158 -11.80 30.17 45.67
CA SER A 158 -11.28 29.58 44.43
C SER A 158 -11.16 28.05 44.50
N ARG A 159 -10.72 27.50 45.64
CA ARG A 159 -10.67 26.03 45.84
C ARG A 159 -12.06 25.40 45.90
N ILE A 160 -13.04 26.07 46.50
CA ILE A 160 -14.42 25.59 46.57
C ILE A 160 -15.06 25.63 45.19
N GLU A 161 -14.88 26.71 44.43
CA GLU A 161 -15.37 26.82 43.05
C GLU A 161 -14.73 25.76 42.16
N ALA A 162 -13.41 25.56 42.24
CA ALA A 162 -12.73 24.51 41.49
C ALA A 162 -13.20 23.09 41.86
N ALA A 163 -13.44 22.83 43.15
CA ALA A 163 -13.98 21.56 43.61
C ALA A 163 -15.45 21.37 43.20
N HIS A 164 -16.24 22.45 43.18
CA HIS A 164 -17.63 22.42 42.74
C HIS A 164 -17.72 22.16 41.24
N GLU A 165 -16.95 22.88 40.43
CA GLU A 165 -16.86 22.64 38.97
C GLU A 165 -16.40 21.20 38.68
N ALA A 166 -15.36 20.72 39.36
CA ALA A 166 -14.90 19.34 39.21
C ALA A 166 -15.98 18.31 39.61
N ALA A 167 -16.76 18.59 40.65
CA ALA A 167 -17.86 17.72 41.08
C ALA A 167 -19.04 17.76 40.09
N ASP A 168 -19.31 18.90 39.46
CA ASP A 168 -20.38 19.08 38.47
C ASP A 168 -20.04 18.41 37.12
N GLN A 169 -18.75 18.40 36.74
CA GLN A 169 -18.25 17.73 35.53
C GLN A 169 -18.06 16.22 35.71
N LEU A 170 -17.84 15.75 36.94
CA LEU A 170 -17.55 14.35 37.27
C LEU A 170 -18.55 13.33 36.69
N PRO A 171 -19.88 13.56 36.73
CA PRO A 171 -20.86 12.67 36.10
C PRO A 171 -20.68 12.56 34.58
N THR A 172 -20.40 13.68 33.90
CA THR A 172 -20.16 13.73 32.45
C THR A 172 -18.88 12.99 32.09
N ASP A 173 -17.81 13.19 32.85
CA ASP A 173 -16.54 12.47 32.66
C ASP A 173 -16.70 10.97 32.88
N LEU A 174 -17.44 10.54 33.90
CA LEU A 174 -17.72 9.13 34.16
C LEU A 174 -18.56 8.50 33.03
N ALA A 175 -19.54 9.23 32.50
CA ALA A 175 -20.34 8.76 31.36
C ALA A 175 -19.46 8.61 30.11
N SER A 176 -18.59 9.59 29.82
CA SER A 176 -17.65 9.52 28.70
C SER A 176 -16.64 8.38 28.85
N LEU A 177 -16.15 8.14 30.08
CA LEU A 177 -15.24 7.03 30.38
C LEU A 177 -15.92 5.68 30.19
N ALA A 178 -17.18 5.55 30.61
CA ALA A 178 -17.99 4.35 30.42
C ALA A 178 -18.25 4.06 28.93
N GLU A 179 -18.59 5.09 28.15
CA GLU A 179 -18.75 4.98 26.69
C GLU A 179 -17.43 4.55 26.02
N SER A 180 -16.32 5.17 26.40
CA SER A 180 -14.98 4.83 25.89
C SER A 180 -14.58 3.41 26.23
N ARG A 181 -14.91 2.93 27.43
CA ARG A 181 -14.72 1.52 27.83
C ARG A 181 -15.54 0.56 26.99
N SER A 182 -16.82 0.87 26.75
CA SER A 182 -17.68 0.06 25.89
C SER A 182 -17.13 -0.03 24.46
N LYS A 183 -16.68 1.10 23.90
CA LYS A 183 -16.01 1.13 22.58
C LYS A 183 -14.74 0.28 22.55
N LEU A 184 -13.92 0.34 23.60
CA LEU A 184 -12.71 -0.49 23.72
C LEU A 184 -13.05 -1.98 23.77
N GLU A 185 -14.11 -2.37 24.47
CA GLU A 185 -14.55 -3.77 24.53
C GLU A 185 -15.00 -4.27 23.16
N THR A 186 -15.77 -3.46 22.40
CA THR A 186 -16.14 -3.81 21.03
C THR A 186 -14.93 -3.92 20.11
N LEU A 187 -13.97 -2.98 20.20
CA LEU A 187 -12.73 -3.02 19.42
C LEU A 187 -11.88 -4.25 19.73
N LEU A 188 -11.79 -4.66 21.00
CA LEU A 188 -11.09 -5.87 21.41
C LEU A 188 -11.78 -7.13 20.89
N HIS A 189 -13.11 -7.16 20.93
CA HIS A 189 -13.89 -8.27 20.38
C HIS A 189 -13.66 -8.41 18.87
N ASP A 190 -13.80 -7.32 18.12
CA ASP A 190 -13.57 -7.30 16.67
C ASP A 190 -12.13 -7.67 16.32
N SER A 191 -11.16 -7.14 17.06
CA SER A 191 -9.74 -7.50 16.87
C SER A 191 -9.47 -8.98 17.12
N THR A 192 -10.21 -9.64 18.02
CA THR A 192 -10.07 -11.08 18.28
C THR A 192 -10.65 -11.89 17.12
N ILE A 193 -11.79 -11.47 16.58
CA ILE A 193 -12.40 -12.09 15.40
C ILE A 193 -11.46 -11.95 14.19
N ASP A 194 -10.92 -10.75 13.97
CA ASP A 194 -10.01 -10.48 12.86
C ASP A 194 -8.71 -11.30 13.00
N PHE A 195 -8.17 -11.45 14.20
CA PHE A 195 -7.04 -12.34 14.44
C PHE A 195 -7.35 -13.80 14.03
N GLY A 196 -8.51 -14.33 14.41
CA GLY A 196 -8.96 -15.66 13.98
C GLY A 196 -9.13 -15.78 12.47
N ARG A 197 -9.63 -14.74 11.80
CA ARG A 197 -9.72 -14.69 10.32
C ARG A 197 -8.35 -14.67 9.67
N ILE A 198 -7.40 -13.90 10.20
CA ILE A 198 -6.02 -13.85 9.71
C ILE A 198 -5.33 -15.21 9.85
N GLU A 199 -5.53 -15.90 10.97
CA GLU A 199 -4.99 -17.24 11.17
C GLU A 199 -5.58 -18.27 10.19
N SER A 200 -6.89 -18.21 9.96
CA SER A 200 -7.57 -19.01 8.93
C SER A 200 -7.08 -18.70 7.51
N LEU A 201 -6.88 -17.42 7.18
CA LEU A 201 -6.33 -17.03 5.88
C LEU A 201 -4.89 -17.49 5.71
N ARG A 202 -4.08 -17.43 6.78
CA ARG A 202 -2.70 -17.91 6.75
C ARG A 202 -2.64 -19.42 6.50
N THR A 203 -3.45 -20.21 7.20
CA THR A 203 -3.51 -21.66 6.99
C THR A 203 -3.99 -22.02 5.58
N GLN A 204 -4.97 -21.30 5.04
CA GLN A 204 -5.40 -21.46 3.65
C GLN A 204 -4.30 -21.09 2.65
N ALA A 205 -3.55 -20.01 2.90
CA ALA A 205 -2.44 -19.59 2.06
C ALA A 205 -1.31 -20.63 2.04
N ASP A 206 -0.97 -21.20 3.21
CA ASP A 206 0.02 -22.28 3.32
C ASP A 206 -0.43 -23.54 2.57
N GLU A 207 -1.72 -23.90 2.66
CA GLU A 207 -2.27 -25.02 1.90
C GLU A 207 -2.24 -24.75 0.38
N LEU A 208 -2.54 -23.52 -0.04
CA LEU A 208 -2.51 -23.12 -1.44
C LEU A 208 -1.08 -23.12 -1.99
N ASP A 209 -0.09 -22.64 -1.23
CA ASP A 209 1.33 -22.71 -1.59
C ASP A 209 1.78 -24.17 -1.76
N ARG A 210 1.36 -25.06 -0.85
CA ARG A 210 1.63 -26.50 -0.97
C ARG A 210 1.03 -27.08 -2.25
N LYS A 211 -0.21 -26.74 -2.57
CA LYS A 211 -0.89 -27.19 -3.81
C LYS A 211 -0.21 -26.63 -5.06
N LEU A 212 0.21 -25.37 -5.04
CA LEU A 212 0.94 -24.74 -6.14
C LEU A 212 2.30 -25.40 -6.39
N ARG A 213 3.07 -25.68 -5.32
CA ARG A 213 4.33 -26.42 -5.42
C ARG A 213 4.12 -27.81 -6.00
N GLN A 214 3.13 -28.53 -5.49
CA GLN A 214 2.79 -29.85 -6.01
C GLN A 214 2.39 -29.79 -7.49
N SER A 215 1.54 -28.84 -7.88
CA SER A 215 1.15 -28.65 -9.28
C SER A 215 2.33 -28.28 -10.18
N ALA A 216 3.30 -27.50 -9.68
CA ALA A 216 4.50 -27.14 -10.42
C ALA A 216 5.41 -28.35 -10.64
N ASP A 217 5.55 -29.21 -9.63
CA ASP A 217 6.32 -30.45 -9.73
C ASP A 217 5.62 -31.47 -10.66
N ASP A 218 4.30 -31.59 -10.57
CA ASP A 218 3.50 -32.41 -11.49
C ASP A 218 3.63 -31.91 -12.94
N ALA A 219 3.58 -30.59 -13.17
CA ALA A 219 3.75 -30.02 -14.50
C ALA A 219 5.16 -30.30 -15.08
N LYS A 220 6.22 -30.16 -14.28
CA LYS A 220 7.59 -30.54 -14.70
C LYS A 220 7.66 -32.02 -15.05
N ALA A 221 7.10 -32.88 -14.21
CA ALA A 221 7.09 -34.32 -14.47
C ALA A 221 6.32 -34.68 -15.75
N VAL A 222 5.24 -33.95 -16.07
CA VAL A 222 4.50 -34.11 -17.34
C VAL A 222 5.35 -33.66 -18.53
N ILE A 223 6.04 -32.51 -18.44
CA ILE A 223 6.92 -32.02 -19.52
C ILE A 223 8.03 -33.04 -19.82
N ASP A 224 8.72 -33.54 -18.80
CA ASP A 224 9.80 -34.54 -18.97
C ASP A 224 9.27 -35.84 -19.61
N ARG A 225 8.06 -36.27 -19.23
CA ARG A 225 7.39 -37.42 -19.84
C ARG A 225 7.00 -37.14 -21.29
N CYS A 226 6.54 -35.94 -21.61
CA CYS A 226 6.20 -35.53 -22.97
C CYS A 226 7.44 -35.51 -23.87
N GLU A 227 8.57 -34.97 -23.41
CA GLU A 227 9.82 -34.95 -24.17
C GLU A 227 10.31 -36.38 -24.46
N THR A 228 10.31 -37.24 -23.43
CA THR A 228 10.68 -38.66 -23.56
C THR A 228 9.72 -39.42 -24.48
N ALA A 229 8.42 -39.15 -24.38
CA ALA A 229 7.41 -39.79 -25.22
C ALA A 229 7.50 -39.31 -26.68
N TYR A 230 7.79 -38.04 -26.92
CA TYR A 230 7.93 -37.48 -28.26
C TYR A 230 9.12 -38.10 -28.99
N SER A 231 10.30 -38.13 -28.35
CA SER A 231 11.48 -38.79 -28.93
C SER A 231 11.25 -40.28 -29.16
N ALA A 232 10.61 -40.96 -28.20
CA ALA A 232 10.28 -42.37 -28.34
C ALA A 232 9.29 -42.62 -29.48
N ALA A 233 8.28 -41.77 -29.63
CA ALA A 233 7.33 -41.85 -30.73
C ALA A 233 8.01 -41.61 -32.09
N THR A 234 8.97 -40.68 -32.19
CA THR A 234 9.74 -40.46 -33.44
C THR A 234 10.58 -41.69 -33.79
N SER A 235 11.33 -42.24 -32.83
CA SER A 235 12.16 -43.44 -33.02
C SER A 235 11.32 -44.67 -33.39
N VAL A 236 10.18 -44.87 -32.72
CA VAL A 236 9.23 -45.95 -32.99
C VAL A 236 8.52 -45.74 -34.34
N GLY A 237 8.15 -44.52 -34.68
CA GLY A 237 7.51 -44.17 -35.95
C GLY A 237 8.43 -44.42 -37.15
N LEU A 238 9.69 -43.98 -37.07
CA LEU A 238 10.71 -44.27 -38.08
C LEU A 238 10.96 -45.77 -38.22
N ALA A 239 11.10 -46.48 -37.10
CA ALA A 239 11.24 -47.93 -37.09
C ALA A 239 10.05 -48.64 -37.76
N ALA A 240 8.83 -48.20 -37.50
CA ALA A 240 7.63 -48.75 -38.12
C ALA A 240 7.64 -48.55 -39.64
N ALA A 241 7.95 -47.34 -40.11
CA ALA A 241 8.04 -47.02 -41.54
C ALA A 241 9.11 -47.85 -42.26
N PHE A 242 10.31 -48.01 -41.67
CA PHE A 242 11.36 -48.86 -42.25
C PHE A 242 10.98 -50.34 -42.23
N SER A 243 10.36 -50.81 -41.16
CA SER A 243 9.89 -52.19 -41.04
C SER A 243 8.81 -52.52 -42.07
N GLU A 244 7.86 -51.60 -42.29
CA GLU A 244 6.84 -51.73 -43.33
C GLU A 244 7.45 -51.76 -44.73
N ARG A 245 8.43 -50.89 -45.00
CA ARG A 245 9.16 -50.89 -46.27
C ARG A 245 9.92 -52.20 -46.50
N SER A 246 10.62 -52.71 -45.48
CA SER A 246 11.33 -54.00 -45.56
C SER A 246 10.37 -55.17 -45.84
N LEU A 247 9.22 -55.21 -45.16
CA LEU A 247 8.19 -56.24 -45.36
C LEU A 247 7.55 -56.18 -46.74
N THR A 248 7.23 -54.99 -47.24
CA THR A 248 6.65 -54.83 -48.59
C THR A 248 7.63 -55.26 -49.69
N LEU A 249 8.92 -54.94 -49.56
CA LEU A 249 9.96 -55.42 -50.46
C LEU A 249 10.12 -56.94 -50.39
N SER A 250 10.12 -57.52 -49.19
CA SER A 250 10.21 -58.97 -48.97
C SER A 250 9.01 -59.73 -49.58
N LYS A 251 7.79 -59.20 -49.42
CA LYS A 251 6.60 -59.76 -50.09
C LYS A 251 6.72 -59.67 -51.61
N SER A 252 7.20 -58.55 -52.14
CA SER A 252 7.40 -58.37 -53.58
C SER A 252 8.52 -59.26 -54.15
N MET A 253 9.52 -59.62 -53.34
CA MET A 253 10.55 -60.59 -53.70
C MET A 253 9.96 -61.98 -53.93
N TRP A 254 9.01 -62.42 -53.09
CA TRP A 254 8.35 -63.73 -53.21
C TRP A 254 7.60 -63.90 -54.54
N PHE A 255 7.05 -62.81 -55.11
CA PHE A 255 6.47 -62.84 -56.45
C PHE A 255 7.50 -63.21 -57.53
N TRP A 256 8.73 -62.68 -57.46
CA TRP A 256 9.81 -63.05 -58.37
C TRP A 256 10.35 -64.44 -58.12
N VAL A 257 10.36 -64.91 -56.87
CA VAL A 257 10.71 -66.31 -56.55
C VAL A 257 9.73 -67.27 -57.20
N ALA A 258 8.42 -67.01 -57.07
CA ALA A 258 7.39 -67.80 -57.75
C ALA A 258 7.54 -67.74 -59.28
N GLY A 259 7.82 -66.55 -59.84
CA GLY A 259 8.11 -66.37 -61.26
C GLY A 259 9.34 -67.15 -61.71
N LEU A 260 10.42 -67.17 -60.92
CA LEU A 260 11.63 -67.94 -61.21
C LEU A 260 11.33 -69.44 -61.24
N ILE A 261 10.58 -69.96 -60.25
CA ILE A 261 10.15 -71.36 -60.22
C ILE A 261 9.32 -71.69 -61.47
N ALA A 262 8.38 -70.84 -61.85
CA ALA A 262 7.57 -71.01 -63.06
C ALA A 262 8.43 -71.00 -64.33
N ALA A 263 9.42 -70.11 -64.42
CA ALA A 263 10.34 -70.05 -65.55
C ALA A 263 11.25 -71.27 -65.64
N LEU A 264 11.72 -71.80 -64.51
CA LEU A 264 12.49 -73.05 -64.47
C LEU A 264 11.62 -74.25 -64.90
N ALA A 265 10.37 -74.32 -64.44
CA ALA A 265 9.43 -75.36 -64.86
C ALA A 265 9.11 -75.28 -66.36
N ALA A 266 8.84 -74.07 -66.87
CA ALA A 266 8.60 -73.84 -68.30
C ALA A 266 9.84 -74.17 -69.14
N GLY A 267 11.03 -73.74 -68.71
CA GLY A 267 12.30 -74.07 -69.36
C GLY A 267 12.57 -75.57 -69.39
N SER A 268 12.27 -76.28 -68.30
CA SER A 268 12.37 -77.75 -68.25
C SER A 268 11.35 -78.43 -69.20
N HIS A 269 10.12 -77.91 -69.25
CA HIS A 269 9.09 -78.46 -70.13
C HIS A 269 9.43 -78.24 -71.61
N PHE A 270 9.67 -77.01 -72.03
CA PHE A 270 10.05 -76.67 -73.41
C PHE A 270 11.43 -77.25 -73.80
N GLY A 271 12.38 -77.28 -72.87
CA GLY A 271 13.68 -77.88 -73.09
C GLY A 271 13.59 -79.38 -73.34
N SER A 272 12.81 -80.11 -72.52
CA SER A 272 12.63 -81.56 -72.69
C SER A 272 11.90 -81.93 -73.97
N THR A 273 10.83 -81.21 -74.34
CA THR A 273 10.08 -81.45 -75.57
C THR A 273 10.94 -81.17 -76.81
N GLN A 274 11.68 -80.07 -76.82
CA GLN A 274 12.56 -79.75 -77.95
C GLN A 274 13.77 -80.67 -78.04
N LEU A 275 14.31 -81.13 -76.91
CA LEU A 275 15.37 -82.14 -76.90
C LEU A 275 14.86 -83.47 -77.45
N GLN A 276 13.66 -83.91 -77.08
CA GLN A 276 13.02 -85.12 -77.64
C GLN A 276 12.74 -84.99 -79.15
N SER A 277 12.27 -83.83 -79.60
CA SER A 277 12.09 -83.52 -81.04
C SER A 277 13.43 -83.52 -81.79
N LEU A 278 14.51 -83.02 -81.20
CA LEU A 278 15.85 -83.07 -81.80
C LEU A 278 16.39 -84.51 -81.88
N VAL A 279 16.30 -85.28 -80.78
CA VAL A 279 16.77 -86.66 -80.72
C VAL A 279 16.01 -87.57 -81.69
N SER A 280 14.70 -87.41 -81.81
CA SER A 280 13.88 -88.18 -82.76
C SER A 280 14.20 -87.87 -84.22
N LEU A 281 14.51 -86.62 -84.57
CA LEU A 281 14.97 -86.24 -85.92
C LEU A 281 16.35 -86.82 -86.27
N PHE A 282 17.25 -86.99 -85.29
CA PHE A 282 18.53 -87.66 -85.51
C PHE A 282 18.41 -89.18 -85.71
N THR A 283 17.27 -89.78 -85.37
CA THR A 283 17.04 -91.23 -85.47
C THR A 283 16.46 -91.62 -86.84
N GLN A 284 15.98 -90.67 -87.64
CA GLN A 284 15.39 -90.93 -88.96
C GLN A 284 16.46 -90.92 -90.08
N PRO A 285 16.50 -91.93 -90.98
CA PRO A 285 17.39 -91.89 -92.14
C PRO A 285 16.92 -90.82 -93.13
N ASN A 286 17.85 -89.96 -93.57
CA ASN A 286 17.68 -88.96 -94.64
C ASN A 286 16.96 -87.65 -94.27
N VAL A 287 17.26 -87.06 -93.11
CA VAL A 287 16.80 -85.71 -92.76
C VAL A 287 17.73 -84.65 -93.38
N GLY A 288 17.16 -83.67 -94.09
CA GLY A 288 17.93 -82.55 -94.63
C GLY A 288 18.57 -81.71 -93.51
N THR A 289 19.86 -81.42 -93.64
CA THR A 289 20.64 -80.56 -92.70
C THR A 289 19.94 -79.23 -92.41
N ALA A 290 19.17 -78.74 -93.37
CA ALA A 290 18.32 -77.56 -93.27
C ALA A 290 17.27 -77.63 -92.17
N VAL A 291 16.61 -78.78 -92.01
CA VAL A 291 15.52 -79.00 -91.05
C VAL A 291 16.09 -79.16 -89.65
N ILE A 292 17.23 -79.84 -89.52
CA ILE A 292 17.98 -79.97 -88.26
C ILE A 292 18.41 -78.57 -87.76
N ALA A 293 18.97 -77.74 -88.65
CA ALA A 293 19.39 -76.38 -88.30
C ALA A 293 18.20 -75.47 -87.91
N LEU A 294 17.06 -75.58 -88.60
CA LEU A 294 15.85 -74.83 -88.26
C LEU A 294 15.28 -75.26 -86.91
N ASN A 295 15.22 -76.58 -86.64
CA ASN A 295 14.71 -77.10 -85.38
C ASN A 295 15.65 -76.77 -84.20
N LEU A 296 16.96 -76.74 -84.44
CA LEU A 296 17.94 -76.28 -83.46
C LEU A 296 17.75 -74.79 -83.13
N LEU A 297 17.54 -73.95 -84.14
CA LEU A 297 17.26 -72.52 -83.95
C LEU A 297 15.96 -72.31 -83.17
N LEU A 298 14.90 -73.03 -83.53
CA LEU A 298 13.60 -72.99 -82.83
C LEU A 298 13.72 -73.50 -81.39
N SER A 299 14.56 -74.49 -81.12
CA SER A 299 14.86 -74.99 -79.77
C SER A 299 15.57 -73.92 -78.92
N ILE A 300 16.61 -73.29 -79.45
CA ILE A 300 17.33 -72.19 -78.76
C ILE A 300 16.38 -71.03 -78.48
N LEU A 301 15.57 -70.64 -79.47
CA LEU A 301 14.62 -69.53 -79.34
C LEU A 301 13.49 -69.84 -78.34
N SER A 302 13.03 -71.10 -78.27
CA SER A 302 11.99 -71.55 -77.35
C SER A 302 12.45 -71.54 -75.88
N VAL A 303 13.72 -71.91 -75.62
CA VAL A 303 14.29 -71.90 -74.27
C VAL A 303 14.82 -70.52 -73.86
N ALA A 304 15.08 -69.62 -74.84
CA ALA A 304 15.61 -68.28 -74.58
C ALA A 304 14.70 -67.43 -73.67
N ALA A 305 13.38 -67.48 -73.85
CA ALA A 305 12.45 -66.67 -73.05
C ALA A 305 12.41 -67.09 -71.55
N PRO A 306 12.25 -68.38 -71.20
CA PRO A 306 12.37 -68.83 -69.80
C PRO A 306 13.74 -68.54 -69.17
N VAL A 307 14.84 -68.72 -69.91
CA VAL A 307 16.20 -68.44 -69.41
C VAL A 307 16.41 -66.95 -69.16
N TRP A 308 15.95 -66.09 -70.07
CA TRP A 308 16.05 -64.65 -69.89
C TRP A 308 15.21 -64.18 -68.70
N PHE A 309 13.99 -64.68 -68.55
CA PHE A 309 13.16 -64.35 -67.40
C PHE A 309 13.78 -64.84 -66.09
N GLY A 310 14.32 -66.06 -66.03
CA GLY A 310 14.97 -66.60 -64.84
C GLY A 310 16.20 -65.78 -64.40
N TRP A 311 16.99 -65.32 -65.36
CA TRP A 311 18.10 -64.41 -65.11
C TRP A 311 17.62 -63.05 -64.55
N LEU A 312 16.60 -62.45 -65.18
CA LEU A 312 16.01 -61.19 -64.72
C LEU A 312 15.44 -61.32 -63.30
N ALA A 313 14.71 -62.41 -63.03
CA ALA A 313 14.16 -62.71 -61.72
C ALA A 313 15.26 -62.84 -60.67
N THR A 314 16.37 -63.52 -60.99
CA THR A 314 17.52 -63.66 -60.08
C THR A 314 18.14 -62.31 -59.71
N LYS A 315 18.32 -61.41 -60.69
CA LYS A 315 18.80 -60.03 -60.43
C LYS A 315 17.82 -59.23 -59.57
N GLN A 316 16.52 -59.30 -59.88
CA GLN A 316 15.46 -58.60 -59.12
C GLN A 316 15.35 -59.11 -57.68
N ILE A 317 15.50 -60.43 -57.45
CA ILE A 317 15.54 -61.03 -56.12
C ILE A 317 16.73 -60.51 -55.32
N GLY A 318 17.93 -60.51 -55.92
CA GLY A 318 19.14 -60.03 -55.25
C GLY A 318 19.06 -58.56 -54.84
N GLN A 319 18.57 -57.68 -55.73
CA GLN A 319 18.39 -56.26 -55.42
C GLN A 319 17.38 -56.04 -54.28
N ARG A 320 16.23 -56.72 -54.35
CA ARG A 320 15.16 -56.56 -53.34
C ARG A 320 15.54 -57.13 -51.99
N PHE A 321 16.29 -58.23 -51.96
CA PHE A 321 16.84 -58.80 -50.74
C PHE A 321 17.77 -57.81 -50.03
N ARG A 322 18.76 -57.25 -50.75
CA ARG A 322 19.71 -56.29 -50.19
C ARG A 322 19.01 -55.03 -49.66
N LEU A 323 18.02 -54.50 -50.39
CA LEU A 323 17.24 -53.36 -49.93
C LEU A 323 16.35 -53.69 -48.72
N ALA A 324 15.71 -54.86 -48.71
CA ALA A 324 14.88 -55.29 -47.58
C ALA A 324 15.70 -55.45 -46.30
N GLU A 325 16.92 -55.99 -46.40
CA GLU A 325 17.85 -56.17 -45.28
C GLU A 325 18.36 -54.81 -44.76
N ASP A 326 18.70 -53.86 -45.64
CA ASP A 326 19.09 -52.50 -45.23
C ASP A 326 17.98 -51.79 -44.46
N TYR A 327 16.73 -51.86 -44.95
CA TYR A 327 15.60 -51.29 -44.23
C TYR A 327 15.29 -52.03 -42.91
N ALA A 328 15.48 -53.35 -42.86
CA ALA A 328 15.32 -54.11 -41.62
C ALA A 328 16.37 -53.70 -40.58
N PHE A 329 17.62 -53.47 -41.00
CA PHE A 329 18.70 -52.98 -40.16
C PHE A 329 18.45 -51.54 -39.67
N LYS A 330 17.96 -50.65 -40.53
CA LYS A 330 17.55 -49.29 -40.12
C LYS A 330 16.41 -49.34 -39.11
N ALA A 331 15.42 -50.22 -39.32
CA ALA A 331 14.34 -50.41 -38.36
C ALA A 331 14.83 -50.92 -36.99
N SER A 332 15.79 -51.85 -36.96
CA SER A 332 16.31 -52.39 -35.68
C SER A 332 17.11 -51.34 -34.91
N ILE A 333 17.95 -50.55 -35.59
CA ILE A 333 18.67 -49.42 -34.99
C ILE A 333 17.71 -48.38 -34.44
N SER A 334 16.69 -47.97 -35.21
CA SER A 334 15.70 -47.00 -34.75
C SER A 334 14.92 -47.49 -33.52
N ARG A 335 14.60 -48.79 -33.42
CA ARG A 335 13.97 -49.36 -32.21
C ARG A 335 14.90 -49.38 -31.01
N ALA A 336 16.17 -49.73 -31.21
CA ALA A 336 17.16 -49.82 -30.15
C ALA A 336 17.68 -48.44 -29.69
N TYR A 337 17.54 -47.42 -30.52
CA TYR A 337 18.06 -46.06 -30.27
C TYR A 337 17.58 -45.47 -28.94
N GLU A 338 16.28 -45.55 -28.61
CA GLU A 338 15.79 -45.03 -27.33
C GLU A 338 16.41 -45.75 -26.12
N GLY A 339 16.58 -47.07 -26.22
CA GLY A 339 17.22 -47.85 -25.17
C GLY A 339 18.67 -47.42 -24.96
N PHE A 340 19.43 -47.28 -26.05
CA PHE A 340 20.82 -46.84 -25.99
C PHE A 340 20.97 -45.37 -25.58
N ARG A 341 20.11 -44.48 -26.07
CA ARG A 341 20.11 -43.06 -25.68
C ARG A 341 19.83 -42.92 -24.19
N ARG A 342 18.86 -43.68 -23.65
CA ARG A 342 18.52 -43.67 -22.23
C ARG A 342 19.67 -44.16 -21.34
N GLU A 343 20.44 -45.15 -21.77
CA GLU A 343 21.63 -45.56 -21.02
C GLU A 343 22.82 -44.61 -21.23
N ALA A 344 23.03 -44.07 -22.43
CA ALA A 344 24.10 -43.10 -22.71
C ALA A 344 23.92 -41.79 -21.93
N ALA A 345 22.68 -41.28 -21.82
CA ALA A 345 22.34 -40.09 -21.06
C ALA A 345 22.65 -40.22 -19.55
N LYS A 346 22.68 -41.45 -19.01
CA LYS A 346 23.09 -41.70 -17.62
C LYS A 346 24.61 -41.70 -17.42
N VAL A 347 25.38 -41.93 -18.49
CA VAL A 347 26.84 -42.08 -18.43
C VAL A 347 27.54 -40.77 -18.74
N ASP A 348 27.33 -40.20 -19.93
CA ASP A 348 27.94 -38.93 -20.36
C ASP A 348 27.15 -38.30 -21.52
N LYS A 349 27.00 -36.97 -21.47
CA LYS A 349 26.35 -36.17 -22.51
C LYS A 349 27.15 -36.19 -23.83
N ASN A 350 28.47 -36.32 -23.79
CA ASN A 350 29.26 -36.48 -25.02
C ASN A 350 29.01 -37.82 -25.71
N MET A 351 28.80 -38.89 -24.92
CA MET A 351 28.47 -40.21 -25.43
C MET A 351 27.09 -40.21 -26.10
N GLU A 352 26.11 -39.52 -25.52
CA GLU A 352 24.79 -39.33 -26.13
C GLU A 352 24.89 -38.60 -27.49
N ALA A 353 25.67 -37.53 -27.56
CA ALA A 353 25.88 -36.77 -28.80
C ALA A 353 26.58 -37.60 -29.89
N GLN A 354 27.60 -38.40 -29.52
CA GLN A 354 28.26 -39.32 -30.45
C GLN A 354 27.30 -40.42 -30.94
N LEU A 355 26.44 -40.92 -30.06
CA LEU A 355 25.44 -41.94 -30.39
C LEU A 355 24.40 -41.39 -31.38
N LEU A 356 23.90 -40.17 -31.14
CA LEU A 356 23.02 -39.47 -32.08
C LEU A 356 23.70 -39.26 -33.44
N ALA A 357 24.94 -38.77 -33.45
CA ALA A 357 25.70 -38.56 -34.69
C ALA A 357 25.91 -39.87 -35.47
N SER A 358 26.26 -40.96 -34.79
CA SER A 358 26.40 -42.27 -35.42
C SER A 358 25.07 -42.83 -35.94
N ALA A 359 23.96 -42.60 -35.23
CA ALA A 359 22.64 -43.03 -35.67
C ALA A 359 22.16 -42.24 -36.90
N LEU A 360 22.33 -40.91 -36.88
CA LEU A 360 22.00 -40.03 -38.00
C LEU A 360 22.78 -40.42 -39.26
N ASN A 361 24.09 -40.63 -39.13
CA ASN A 361 24.94 -41.02 -40.26
C ASN A 361 24.46 -42.34 -40.90
N ARG A 362 24.02 -43.32 -40.10
CA ARG A 362 23.47 -44.60 -40.62
C ARG A 362 22.09 -44.45 -41.26
N LEU A 363 21.26 -43.53 -40.77
CA LEU A 363 19.95 -43.24 -41.35
C LEU A 363 20.09 -42.53 -42.71
N ASP A 364 21.10 -41.66 -42.84
CA ASP A 364 21.40 -40.89 -44.05
C ASP A 364 22.06 -41.72 -45.16
N GLU A 365 22.59 -42.91 -44.85
CA GLU A 365 23.19 -43.78 -45.86
C GLU A 365 22.18 -44.18 -46.96
N GLN A 366 22.51 -43.86 -48.22
CA GLN A 366 21.62 -44.06 -49.36
C GLN A 366 21.40 -45.57 -49.65
N PRO A 367 20.15 -46.07 -49.70
CA PRO A 367 19.84 -47.49 -49.94
C PRO A 367 20.36 -48.02 -51.30
N LEU A 368 20.51 -47.13 -52.28
CA LEU A 368 20.92 -47.46 -53.65
C LEU A 368 22.38 -47.91 -53.76
N ARG A 369 23.21 -47.71 -52.72
CA ARG A 369 24.60 -48.18 -52.70
C ARG A 369 24.73 -49.70 -52.83
N LEU A 370 23.73 -50.45 -52.36
CA LEU A 370 23.75 -51.92 -52.37
C LEU A 370 23.22 -52.52 -53.68
N VAL A 371 22.73 -51.67 -54.60
CA VAL A 371 22.31 -52.06 -55.95
C VAL A 371 23.54 -52.02 -56.86
N GLU A 372 23.80 -53.12 -57.55
CA GLU A 372 24.90 -53.23 -58.52
C GLU A 372 24.77 -52.14 -59.60
N SER A 373 25.87 -51.44 -59.87
CA SER A 373 25.95 -50.32 -60.82
C SER A 373 25.91 -50.79 -62.28
N ASP A 374 26.35 -52.02 -62.54
CA ASP A 374 26.47 -52.58 -63.89
C ASP A 374 25.16 -53.24 -64.34
N SER A 375 24.29 -52.43 -64.93
CA SER A 375 23.03 -52.89 -65.51
C SER A 375 23.26 -53.53 -66.89
N HIS A 376 23.47 -54.84 -66.91
CA HIS A 376 23.51 -55.60 -68.15
C HIS A 376 22.09 -55.76 -68.72
N GLY A 377 21.92 -55.61 -70.04
CA GLY A 377 20.59 -55.66 -70.67
C GLY A 377 20.05 -57.08 -70.94
N SER A 378 20.92 -58.08 -70.94
CA SER A 378 20.54 -59.47 -71.22
C SER A 378 21.55 -60.48 -70.65
N PRO A 379 21.16 -61.77 -70.49
CA PRO A 379 22.06 -62.81 -70.03
C PRO A 379 23.30 -62.95 -70.92
N TRP A 380 23.12 -62.82 -72.23
CA TRP A 380 24.21 -62.86 -73.20
C TRP A 380 25.14 -61.65 -73.08
N HIS A 381 24.62 -60.48 -72.72
CA HIS A 381 25.43 -59.29 -72.47
C HIS A 381 26.31 -59.45 -71.23
N GLU A 382 25.81 -60.08 -70.16
CA GLU A 382 26.59 -60.37 -68.95
C GLU A 382 27.66 -61.45 -69.20
N ILE A 383 27.33 -62.50 -69.94
CA ILE A 383 28.32 -63.54 -70.30
C ILE A 383 29.43 -62.94 -71.18
N ALA A 384 29.08 -62.14 -72.18
CA ALA A 384 30.05 -61.47 -73.06
C ALA A 384 30.93 -60.45 -72.31
N ALA A 385 30.38 -59.80 -71.29
CA ALA A 385 31.10 -58.84 -70.45
C ALA A 385 31.90 -59.49 -69.31
N SER A 386 31.70 -60.79 -69.04
CA SER A 386 32.33 -61.49 -67.92
C SER A 386 33.87 -61.55 -68.03
N ASP A 387 34.54 -61.43 -66.89
CA ASP A 387 36.00 -61.43 -66.84
C ASP A 387 36.60 -62.76 -67.28
N SER A 388 35.89 -63.88 -67.08
CA SER A 388 36.28 -65.20 -67.56
C SER A 388 36.30 -65.29 -69.10
N VAL A 389 35.31 -64.69 -69.79
CA VAL A 389 35.28 -64.65 -71.26
C VAL A 389 36.36 -63.70 -71.79
N LYS A 390 36.56 -62.55 -71.14
CA LYS A 390 37.66 -61.63 -71.46
C LYS A 390 39.03 -62.28 -71.26
N GLN A 391 39.20 -63.10 -70.23
CA GLN A 391 40.43 -63.83 -69.94
C GLN A 391 40.66 -64.97 -70.93
N ALA A 392 39.62 -65.72 -71.31
CA ALA A 392 39.69 -66.76 -72.34
C ALA A 392 40.03 -66.17 -73.73
N LEU A 393 39.44 -65.02 -74.10
CA LEU A 393 39.74 -64.32 -75.34
C LEU A 393 41.20 -63.85 -75.41
N ARG A 394 41.80 -63.53 -74.26
CA ARG A 394 43.20 -63.08 -74.14
C ARG A 394 44.18 -64.25 -74.01
N ALA A 395 43.79 -65.37 -73.42
CA ALA A 395 44.68 -66.49 -73.09
C ALA A 395 44.83 -67.54 -74.21
N VAL A 396 43.83 -67.70 -75.09
CA VAL A 396 43.87 -68.70 -76.17
C VAL A 396 44.20 -68.03 -77.52
N PRO A 397 45.41 -68.20 -78.08
CA PRO A 397 45.76 -67.63 -79.37
C PRO A 397 44.92 -68.27 -80.49
N GLY A 398 44.31 -67.44 -81.34
CA GLY A 398 43.48 -67.87 -82.47
C GLY A 398 41.98 -68.01 -82.18
N PHE A 399 41.55 -67.99 -80.91
CA PHE A 399 40.13 -68.14 -80.52
C PHE A 399 39.23 -67.02 -81.06
N ALA A 400 39.70 -65.77 -80.98
CA ALA A 400 38.99 -64.62 -81.55
C ALA A 400 38.86 -64.72 -83.09
N GLY A 401 39.86 -65.29 -83.76
CA GLY A 401 39.84 -65.53 -85.21
C GLY A 401 38.84 -66.62 -85.60
N GLN A 402 38.82 -67.73 -84.86
CA GLN A 402 37.88 -68.84 -85.09
C GLN A 402 36.42 -68.43 -84.86
N ILE A 403 36.13 -67.60 -83.85
CA ILE A 403 34.78 -67.04 -83.63
C ILE A 403 34.38 -66.13 -84.79
N LYS A 404 35.30 -65.30 -85.28
CA LYS A 404 35.06 -64.41 -86.43
C LYS A 404 34.77 -65.20 -87.70
N GLU A 405 35.55 -66.24 -87.96
CA GLU A 405 35.39 -67.12 -89.14
C GLU A 405 34.07 -67.91 -89.06
N LEU A 406 33.68 -68.38 -87.87
CA LEU A 406 32.38 -69.03 -87.65
C LEU A 406 31.21 -68.04 -87.87
N ALA A 407 31.34 -66.79 -87.43
CA ALA A 407 30.34 -65.76 -87.63
C ALA A 407 30.20 -65.36 -89.12
N GLU A 408 31.32 -65.20 -89.82
CA GLU A 408 31.35 -64.92 -91.27
C GLU A 408 30.71 -66.08 -92.05
N SER A 409 31.05 -67.33 -91.74
CA SER A 409 30.46 -68.51 -92.37
C SER A 409 28.95 -68.66 -92.13
N ALA A 410 28.44 -68.29 -90.95
CA ALA A 410 27.02 -68.30 -90.63
C ALA A 410 26.25 -67.19 -91.38
N ILE A 411 26.84 -66.00 -91.51
CA ILE A 411 26.28 -64.89 -92.28
C ILE A 411 26.23 -65.24 -93.77
N ASP A 412 27.29 -65.84 -94.31
CA ASP A 412 27.35 -66.28 -95.70
C ASP A 412 26.39 -67.44 -96.00
N ALA A 413 26.17 -68.35 -95.04
CA ALA A 413 25.16 -69.40 -95.15
C ALA A 413 23.72 -68.83 -95.23
N VAL A 414 23.41 -67.78 -94.46
CA VAL A 414 22.12 -67.06 -94.54
C VAL A 414 21.99 -66.29 -95.86
N LYS A 415 23.07 -65.68 -96.33
CA LYS A 415 23.11 -64.91 -97.58
C LYS A 415 22.95 -65.80 -98.81
N SER A 416 23.57 -66.99 -98.83
CA SER A 416 23.46 -67.97 -99.92
C SER A 416 22.06 -68.56 -100.03
N ARG A 417 21.37 -68.84 -98.91
CA ARG A 417 19.97 -69.31 -98.89
C ARG A 417 18.99 -68.32 -99.51
N ARG A 418 19.25 -67.02 -99.36
CA ARG A 418 18.45 -65.94 -99.96
C ARG A 418 18.63 -65.88 -101.49
N THR A 419 19.80 -66.31 -101.99
CA THR A 419 20.10 -66.34 -103.43
C THR A 419 19.55 -67.59 -104.12
N THR A 420 19.46 -68.74 -103.44
CA THR A 420 18.89 -69.97 -104.01
C THR A 420 17.36 -69.91 -104.17
N ALA A 421 16.66 -69.23 -103.25
CA ALA A 421 15.21 -68.99 -103.37
C ALA A 421 14.85 -68.06 -104.55
N GLN A 422 15.81 -67.29 -105.07
CA GLN A 422 15.61 -66.34 -106.16
C GLN A 422 15.96 -66.93 -107.55
N LYS A 423 16.48 -68.17 -107.62
CA LYS A 423 16.95 -68.80 -108.87
C LYS A 423 16.09 -69.97 -109.37
N VAL A 424 14.95 -70.25 -108.74
CA VAL A 424 13.95 -71.24 -109.21
C VAL A 424 12.65 -70.52 -109.57
N ALA A 425 12.70 -69.76 -110.66
CA ALA A 425 11.52 -69.35 -111.41
C ALA A 425 11.90 -69.48 -112.89
N PRO A 426 11.37 -70.47 -113.64
CA PRO A 426 11.50 -70.48 -115.08
C PRO A 426 10.44 -69.56 -115.67
N ASP A 427 10.93 -68.66 -116.52
CA ASP A 427 10.20 -67.90 -117.52
C ASP A 427 9.59 -68.88 -118.53
N GLN A 428 8.26 -68.90 -118.68
CA GLN A 428 7.54 -69.48 -119.84
C GLN A 428 6.03 -69.13 -119.77
N ASP A 429 5.66 -68.02 -120.41
CA ASP A 429 4.33 -67.76 -120.99
C ASP A 429 4.53 -67.48 -122.49
N ALA A 430 4.13 -68.40 -123.37
CA ALA A 430 3.61 -68.12 -124.73
C ALA A 430 3.29 -69.40 -125.51
N ALA A 431 2.04 -69.45 -126.00
CA ALA A 431 1.38 -70.39 -126.93
C ALA A 431 0.72 -71.64 -126.33
#